data_AF-A0A836JYJ8-F1
#
_entry.id   AF-A0A836JYJ8-F1
#
_cell.length_a   1.000
_cell.length_b   1.000
_cell.length_c   1.000
_cell.angle_alpha   90.00
_cell.angle_beta   90.00
_cell.angle_gamma   90.00
#
_symmetry.space_group_name_H-M   'P 1'
#
loop_
_entity.id
_entity.type
_entity.pdbx_description
1 polymer ?
#
loop_
_entity_poly.entity_id
_entity_poly.type
_entity_poly.pdbx_seq_one_letter_code
_entity_poly.pdbx_strand_id
1 'polypeptide(L)'
;MMISLLFATFLVNFPHQLAQSHSNNGLIRIAVVLGASVLPVGLAAGPRYVPKWKKQACEIPASQHPNSHYICDEAGEVKCLPGWTGDLCDVPICRKGCDPLQGYCRRPGECRCKLGFYGELCDKCVALPGCQHGRCNVSFECSCDPGWKGMFCSEPICAPDCLSSQGYCDKPGDCRCRFGWQGPKCKQCAVLPGCVHGTCQGPLECRCDPGWTGLLCQTPICAQGCSRDHGSCRQPNTCRCRVGWTGPNCTECVPYPGCVHGSCKRPWECRCESGWAGDLCNEKLTYCEEHLDICRNNATCISMTHEDGDYRCICPLGYMGRQCQIKTMIPSMELVPPMPDVTMELSQDVQGLGDKPSIEEISNEDNKYGAKPPKEEQTAEPLGPIVITDPSTTSTVDPAATAGKWPIEEPTTERDDENET
;
A
#
# COMPACT_ATOMS: atom_id res chain seq x y z
N MET A 1 -50.68 -15.06 18.61
CA MET A 1 -51.60 -14.72 17.51
C MET A 1 -50.83 -15.01 16.23
N MET A 2 -50.73 -16.24 15.70
CA MET A 2 -51.75 -17.13 15.10
C MET A 2 -52.67 -16.46 14.05
N ILE A 3 -52.83 -17.20 12.93
CA ILE A 3 -53.73 -17.08 11.77
C ILE A 3 -53.00 -16.46 10.55
N SER A 4 -52.57 -17.18 9.49
CA SER A 4 -53.11 -18.25 8.63
C SER A 4 -53.77 -17.76 7.34
N LEU A 5 -53.18 -18.22 6.21
CA LEU A 5 -53.78 -18.67 4.93
C LEU A 5 -54.62 -17.70 4.08
N LEU A 6 -54.31 -17.61 2.78
CA LEU A 6 -55.09 -18.29 1.72
C LEU A 6 -54.47 -18.14 0.32
N PHE A 7 -54.33 -19.30 -0.34
CA PHE A 7 -54.12 -19.50 -1.78
C PHE A 7 -55.41 -19.17 -2.55
N ALA A 8 -55.30 -18.63 -3.77
CA ALA A 8 -56.35 -18.71 -4.78
C ALA A 8 -55.75 -18.73 -6.19
N THR A 9 -55.86 -19.90 -6.82
CA THR A 9 -55.68 -20.16 -8.25
C THR A 9 -56.89 -19.70 -9.04
N PHE A 10 -56.71 -19.04 -10.18
CA PHE A 10 -57.73 -18.97 -11.25
C PHE A 10 -57.07 -19.04 -12.64
N LEU A 11 -57.45 -20.07 -13.38
CA LEU A 11 -57.30 -20.24 -14.83
C LEU A 11 -58.53 -19.63 -15.52
N VAL A 12 -58.38 -18.81 -16.56
CA VAL A 12 -59.26 -18.82 -17.75
C VAL A 12 -58.51 -18.28 -18.98
N ASN A 13 -58.75 -18.95 -20.12
CA ASN A 13 -58.16 -18.85 -21.46
C ASN A 13 -58.60 -17.65 -22.34
N PHE A 14 -57.67 -17.21 -23.22
CA PHE A 14 -57.71 -16.83 -24.67
C PHE A 14 -58.82 -15.86 -25.22
N PRO A 15 -58.68 -15.19 -26.42
CA PRO A 15 -57.85 -15.60 -27.58
C PRO A 15 -57.17 -14.52 -28.49
N HIS A 16 -56.33 -15.05 -29.40
CA HIS A 16 -56.14 -14.73 -30.84
C HIS A 16 -55.43 -13.45 -31.33
N GLN A 17 -54.26 -13.63 -31.98
CA GLN A 17 -54.06 -13.53 -33.46
C GLN A 17 -52.55 -13.54 -33.78
N LEU A 18 -52.09 -14.46 -34.64
CA LEU A 18 -51.28 -14.15 -35.83
C LEU A 18 -51.06 -15.40 -36.70
N ALA A 19 -51.56 -15.28 -37.94
CA ALA A 19 -51.01 -15.67 -39.24
C ALA A 19 -50.72 -17.16 -39.58
N GLN A 20 -51.33 -17.53 -40.71
CA GLN A 20 -51.33 -18.80 -41.43
C GLN A 20 -50.12 -18.95 -42.36
N SER A 21 -49.74 -20.20 -42.68
CA SER A 21 -49.60 -20.67 -44.08
C SER A 21 -49.53 -22.21 -44.16
N HIS A 22 -50.49 -22.79 -44.90
CA HIS A 22 -50.51 -24.04 -45.71
C HIS A 22 -49.84 -25.34 -45.20
N SER A 23 -50.33 -26.57 -45.42
CA SER A 23 -51.54 -27.12 -46.05
C SER A 23 -51.48 -28.66 -45.87
N ASN A 24 -52.59 -29.24 -45.38
CA ASN A 24 -53.12 -30.62 -45.54
C ASN A 24 -52.19 -31.85 -45.57
N ASN A 25 -52.41 -32.78 -44.63
CA ASN A 25 -53.07 -34.06 -44.93
C ASN A 25 -53.39 -34.93 -43.70
N GLY A 26 -54.67 -35.30 -43.58
CA GLY A 26 -55.11 -36.70 -43.50
C GLY A 26 -54.93 -37.49 -42.20
N LEU A 27 -56.01 -37.59 -41.43
CA LEU A 27 -56.22 -38.50 -40.30
C LEU A 27 -55.83 -39.96 -40.57
N ILE A 28 -55.23 -40.62 -39.57
CA ILE A 28 -55.30 -42.08 -39.42
C ILE A 28 -56.06 -42.41 -38.15
N ARG A 29 -57.22 -43.07 -38.34
CA ARG A 29 -58.02 -43.69 -37.28
C ARG A 29 -57.42 -45.03 -36.88
N ILE A 30 -57.45 -45.29 -35.59
CA ILE A 30 -57.19 -46.59 -34.97
C ILE A 30 -58.29 -47.57 -35.41
N ALA A 31 -57.91 -48.71 -35.99
CA ALA A 31 -58.77 -49.86 -36.16
C ALA A 31 -58.03 -51.12 -35.64
N VAL A 32 -58.65 -51.73 -34.64
CA VAL A 32 -58.32 -53.05 -34.08
C VAL A 32 -58.55 -54.10 -35.16
N VAL A 33 -57.55 -54.91 -35.47
CA VAL A 33 -57.69 -56.07 -36.36
C VAL A 33 -57.56 -57.35 -35.55
N LEU A 34 -58.69 -58.06 -35.48
CA LEU A 34 -58.84 -59.41 -34.97
C LEU A 34 -58.03 -60.41 -35.81
N GLY A 35 -57.52 -61.43 -35.14
CA GLY A 35 -56.71 -62.49 -35.72
C GLY A 35 -57.41 -63.25 -36.85
N ALA A 36 -56.66 -63.47 -37.92
CA ALA A 36 -56.82 -64.60 -38.82
C ALA A 36 -55.42 -65.16 -39.10
N SER A 37 -55.22 -66.40 -38.68
CA SER A 37 -54.07 -67.23 -38.98
C SER A 37 -53.93 -67.40 -40.49
N VAL A 38 -52.93 -66.73 -41.08
CA VAL A 38 -52.46 -67.01 -42.44
C VAL A 38 -51.06 -67.59 -42.31
N LEU A 39 -50.92 -68.86 -42.66
CA LEU A 39 -49.63 -69.52 -42.88
C LEU A 39 -48.80 -68.67 -43.85
N PRO A 40 -47.51 -68.40 -43.60
CA PRO A 40 -46.70 -67.66 -44.55
C PRO A 40 -46.48 -68.53 -45.78
N VAL A 41 -47.21 -68.23 -46.86
CA VAL A 41 -46.83 -68.66 -48.20
C VAL A 41 -45.49 -68.00 -48.48
N GLY A 42 -44.44 -68.83 -48.57
CA GLY A 42 -43.11 -68.38 -48.95
C GLY A 42 -43.16 -67.69 -50.31
N LEU A 43 -43.11 -66.36 -50.32
CA LEU A 43 -42.72 -65.61 -51.49
C LEU A 43 -41.26 -65.98 -51.79
N ALA A 44 -41.07 -66.87 -52.76
CA ALA A 44 -39.79 -66.99 -53.44
C ALA A 44 -39.44 -65.61 -53.99
N ALA A 45 -38.45 -64.96 -53.38
CA ALA A 45 -37.88 -63.72 -53.90
C ALA A 45 -37.40 -64.00 -55.33
N GLY A 46 -38.02 -63.36 -56.32
CA GLY A 46 -37.50 -63.36 -57.69
C GLY A 46 -36.06 -62.83 -57.72
N PRO A 47 -35.26 -63.18 -58.76
CA PRO A 47 -33.85 -62.82 -58.81
C PRO A 47 -33.70 -61.30 -58.64
N ARG A 48 -33.00 -60.89 -57.57
CA ARG A 48 -32.71 -59.48 -57.30
C ARG A 48 -31.96 -58.91 -58.51
N TYR A 49 -32.45 -57.80 -59.06
CA TYR A 49 -31.81 -57.11 -60.16
C TYR A 49 -30.48 -56.50 -59.68
N VAL A 50 -29.36 -57.09 -60.10
CA VAL A 50 -28.01 -56.59 -59.80
C VAL A 50 -27.53 -55.72 -60.98
N PRO A 51 -27.16 -54.45 -60.76
CA PRO A 51 -26.65 -53.55 -61.79
C PRO A 51 -25.41 -54.11 -62.51
N LYS A 52 -25.29 -53.83 -63.82
CA LYS A 52 -24.19 -54.35 -64.66
C LYS A 52 -22.79 -54.02 -64.11
N TRP A 53 -22.59 -52.81 -63.58
CA TRP A 53 -21.29 -52.41 -63.01
C TRP A 53 -20.92 -53.20 -61.74
N LYS A 54 -21.90 -53.66 -60.96
CA LYS A 54 -21.68 -54.44 -59.73
C LYS A 54 -21.27 -55.88 -60.07
N LYS A 55 -21.84 -56.43 -61.15
CA LYS A 55 -21.40 -57.70 -61.74
C LYS A 55 -19.98 -57.61 -62.30
N GLN A 56 -19.66 -56.52 -62.99
CA GLN A 56 -18.32 -56.27 -63.53
C GLN A 56 -17.23 -56.21 -62.43
N ALA A 57 -17.54 -55.71 -61.24
CA ALA A 57 -16.64 -55.71 -60.08
C ALA A 57 -16.34 -57.12 -59.52
N CYS A 58 -17.21 -58.10 -59.81
CA CYS A 58 -17.07 -59.52 -59.45
C CYS A 58 -16.52 -60.38 -60.60
N GLU A 59 -16.48 -59.84 -61.82
CA GLU A 59 -15.91 -60.50 -63.01
C GLU A 59 -14.38 -60.34 -63.09
N ILE A 60 -13.80 -59.36 -62.40
CA ILE A 60 -12.35 -59.16 -62.28
C ILE A 60 -11.81 -60.09 -61.17
N PRO A 61 -10.70 -60.83 -61.38
CA PRO A 61 -10.20 -61.78 -60.38
C PRO A 61 -9.92 -61.08 -59.04
N ALA A 62 -10.46 -61.60 -57.94
CA ALA A 62 -10.21 -61.10 -56.58
C ALA A 62 -8.70 -61.00 -56.22
N SER A 63 -7.84 -61.71 -56.96
CA SER A 63 -6.38 -61.65 -56.88
C SER A 63 -5.76 -60.34 -57.38
N GLN A 64 -6.48 -59.50 -58.11
CA GLN A 64 -5.99 -58.21 -58.62
C GLN A 64 -6.20 -57.03 -57.65
N HIS A 65 -7.00 -57.22 -56.60
CA HIS A 65 -7.23 -56.21 -55.56
C HIS A 65 -6.88 -56.78 -54.18
N PRO A 66 -5.59 -56.78 -53.80
CA PRO A 66 -5.13 -57.31 -52.50
C PRO A 66 -5.78 -56.64 -51.27
N ASN A 67 -6.38 -55.47 -51.46
CA ASN A 67 -7.01 -54.64 -50.42
C ASN A 67 -8.54 -54.55 -50.57
N SER A 68 -9.19 -55.46 -51.33
CA SER A 68 -10.65 -55.47 -51.42
C SER A 68 -11.27 -56.05 -50.13
N HIS A 69 -12.39 -55.45 -49.70
CA HIS A 69 -13.08 -55.82 -48.45
C HIS A 69 -14.46 -56.47 -48.70
N TYR A 70 -14.61 -57.17 -49.83
CA TYR A 70 -15.85 -57.82 -50.23
C TYR A 70 -15.65 -59.21 -50.81
N ILE A 71 -16.70 -60.03 -50.72
CA ILE A 71 -16.84 -61.33 -51.38
C ILE A 71 -18.02 -61.27 -52.33
N CYS A 72 -17.94 -61.92 -53.49
CA CYS A 72 -19.04 -62.01 -54.43
C CYS A 72 -19.79 -63.33 -54.24
N ASP A 73 -21.12 -63.30 -54.30
CA ASP A 73 -21.91 -64.53 -54.34
C ASP A 73 -22.05 -65.09 -55.77
N GLU A 74 -22.67 -66.27 -55.88
CA GLU A 74 -22.88 -66.98 -57.17
C GLU A 74 -23.74 -66.18 -58.16
N ALA A 75 -24.50 -65.18 -57.69
CA ALA A 75 -25.29 -64.28 -58.52
C ALA A 75 -24.53 -63.02 -58.97
N GLY A 76 -23.28 -62.85 -58.52
CA GLY A 76 -22.44 -61.68 -58.77
C GLY A 76 -22.82 -60.47 -57.90
N GLU A 77 -23.46 -60.68 -56.75
CA GLU A 77 -23.76 -59.65 -55.77
C GLU A 77 -22.59 -59.49 -54.78
N VAL A 78 -22.12 -58.25 -54.60
CA VAL A 78 -21.06 -57.89 -53.66
C VAL A 78 -21.58 -57.94 -52.22
N LYS A 79 -20.97 -58.77 -51.38
CA LYS A 79 -21.20 -58.88 -49.93
C LYS A 79 -19.98 -58.37 -49.16
N CYS A 80 -20.20 -57.38 -48.30
CA CYS A 80 -19.11 -56.78 -47.53
C CYS A 80 -18.60 -57.70 -46.42
N LEU A 81 -17.29 -57.64 -46.17
CA LEU A 81 -16.70 -58.23 -44.99
C LEU A 81 -17.19 -57.52 -43.72
N PRO A 82 -17.18 -58.19 -42.54
CA PRO A 82 -17.58 -57.58 -41.29
C PRO A 82 -16.84 -56.27 -41.04
N GLY A 83 -17.60 -55.20 -40.76
CA GLY A 83 -17.03 -53.87 -40.51
C GLY A 83 -16.86 -52.99 -41.74
N TRP A 84 -17.31 -53.42 -42.93
CA TRP A 84 -17.31 -52.62 -44.16
C TRP A 84 -18.72 -52.45 -44.72
N THR A 85 -18.96 -51.32 -45.39
CA THR A 85 -20.23 -50.93 -46.00
C THR A 85 -19.98 -50.12 -47.27
N GLY A 86 -21.05 -49.73 -47.97
CA GLY A 86 -20.98 -49.08 -49.27
C GLY A 86 -21.16 -50.05 -50.43
N ASP A 87 -21.28 -49.50 -51.63
CA ASP A 87 -21.62 -50.23 -52.84
C ASP A 87 -20.55 -51.24 -53.29
N LEU A 88 -19.28 -50.92 -53.00
CA LEU A 88 -18.10 -51.76 -53.20
C LEU A 88 -17.38 -52.09 -51.88
N CYS A 89 -18.07 -51.92 -50.75
CA CYS A 89 -17.52 -52.20 -49.42
C CYS A 89 -16.22 -51.44 -49.10
N ASP A 90 -16.10 -50.23 -49.64
CA ASP A 90 -14.95 -49.33 -49.54
C ASP A 90 -15.05 -48.38 -48.35
N VAL A 91 -16.23 -48.27 -47.73
CA VAL A 91 -16.47 -47.43 -46.55
C VAL A 91 -16.38 -48.28 -45.28
N PRO A 92 -15.42 -48.02 -44.38
CA PRO A 92 -15.36 -48.71 -43.10
C PRO A 92 -16.53 -48.28 -42.21
N ILE A 93 -17.08 -49.24 -41.45
CA ILE A 93 -18.08 -48.98 -40.42
C ILE A 93 -17.36 -48.46 -39.18
N CYS A 94 -17.58 -47.18 -38.88
CA CYS A 94 -16.96 -46.54 -37.72
C CYS A 94 -17.44 -47.17 -36.41
N ARG A 95 -16.71 -46.90 -35.33
CA ARG A 95 -17.13 -47.30 -33.97
C ARG A 95 -18.60 -46.93 -33.73
N LYS A 96 -19.37 -47.86 -33.14
CA LYS A 96 -20.77 -47.61 -32.81
C LYS A 96 -20.89 -46.40 -31.88
N GLY A 97 -21.70 -45.42 -32.26
CA GLY A 97 -21.89 -44.17 -31.51
C GLY A 97 -20.91 -43.05 -31.87
N CYS A 98 -20.00 -43.25 -32.83
CA CYS A 98 -19.15 -42.19 -33.38
C CYS A 98 -20.04 -41.08 -33.97
N ASP A 99 -19.74 -39.83 -33.65
CA ASP A 99 -20.53 -38.68 -34.12
C ASP A 99 -20.56 -38.63 -35.66
N PRO A 100 -21.75 -38.54 -36.29
CA PRO A 100 -21.88 -38.63 -37.74
C PRO A 100 -21.36 -37.40 -38.49
N LEU A 101 -21.21 -36.26 -37.82
CA LEU A 101 -20.78 -35.00 -38.41
C LEU A 101 -19.30 -34.72 -38.10
N GLN A 102 -18.85 -35.06 -36.91
CA GLN A 102 -17.54 -34.71 -36.36
C GLN A 102 -16.56 -35.87 -36.33
N GLY A 103 -17.06 -37.11 -36.37
CA GLY A 103 -16.26 -38.33 -36.44
C GLY A 103 -16.06 -38.81 -37.88
N TYR A 104 -14.92 -39.46 -38.13
CA TYR A 104 -14.67 -40.24 -39.34
C TYR A 104 -13.77 -41.44 -39.01
N CYS A 105 -13.77 -42.47 -39.84
CA CYS A 105 -12.93 -43.65 -39.65
C CYS A 105 -12.20 -44.02 -40.93
N ARG A 106 -10.96 -44.49 -40.78
CA ARG A 106 -10.19 -45.09 -41.89
C ARG A 106 -10.13 -46.61 -41.79
N ARG A 107 -10.49 -47.16 -40.62
CA ARG A 107 -10.55 -48.59 -40.35
C ARG A 107 -11.84 -48.91 -39.57
N PRO A 108 -12.38 -50.13 -39.72
CA PRO A 108 -13.54 -50.55 -38.96
C PRO A 108 -13.30 -50.43 -37.45
N GLY A 109 -14.30 -49.95 -36.71
CA GLY A 109 -14.23 -49.82 -35.23
C GLY A 109 -13.37 -48.68 -34.69
N GLU A 110 -12.74 -47.89 -35.56
CA GLU A 110 -12.07 -46.63 -35.20
C GLU A 110 -13.09 -45.47 -35.20
N CYS A 111 -12.81 -44.42 -34.42
CA CYS A 111 -13.48 -43.13 -34.52
C CYS A 111 -12.41 -42.05 -34.34
N ARG A 112 -12.15 -41.28 -35.40
CA ARG A 112 -11.19 -40.17 -35.42
C ARG A 112 -11.96 -38.87 -35.49
N CYS A 113 -11.53 -37.88 -34.72
CA CYS A 113 -12.24 -36.63 -34.63
C CYS A 113 -11.72 -35.62 -35.65
N LYS A 114 -12.65 -34.82 -36.20
CA LYS A 114 -12.31 -33.59 -36.93
C LYS A 114 -11.72 -32.57 -35.97
N LEU A 115 -10.99 -31.60 -36.53
CA LEU A 115 -10.42 -30.49 -35.78
C LEU A 115 -11.51 -29.79 -34.97
N GLY A 116 -11.23 -29.52 -33.70
CA GLY A 116 -12.20 -28.88 -32.79
C GLY A 116 -13.08 -29.86 -32.02
N PHE A 117 -12.90 -31.18 -32.18
CA PHE A 117 -13.62 -32.21 -31.42
C PHE A 117 -12.66 -33.26 -30.86
N TYR A 118 -13.02 -33.84 -29.71
CA TYR A 118 -12.26 -34.87 -29.02
C TYR A 118 -13.18 -35.87 -28.31
N GLY A 119 -12.58 -36.87 -27.67
CA GLY A 119 -13.30 -37.96 -27.01
C GLY A 119 -13.35 -39.22 -27.88
N GLU A 120 -13.77 -40.34 -27.29
CA GLU A 120 -13.80 -41.62 -28.01
C GLU A 120 -14.85 -41.69 -29.13
N LEU A 121 -15.87 -40.83 -29.04
CA LEU A 121 -16.97 -40.74 -30.00
C LEU A 121 -16.99 -39.42 -30.76
N CYS A 122 -16.02 -38.53 -30.53
CA CYS A 122 -15.94 -37.21 -31.15
C CYS A 122 -17.15 -36.30 -30.88
N ASP A 123 -17.79 -36.50 -29.73
CA ASP A 123 -18.98 -35.81 -29.24
C ASP A 123 -18.63 -34.60 -28.36
N LYS A 124 -17.36 -34.45 -27.94
CA LYS A 124 -16.91 -33.34 -27.09
C LYS A 124 -16.22 -32.28 -27.93
N CYS A 125 -16.67 -31.03 -27.82
CA CYS A 125 -16.00 -29.90 -28.44
C CYS A 125 -14.69 -29.58 -27.74
N VAL A 126 -13.68 -29.16 -28.48
CA VAL A 126 -12.46 -28.56 -27.94
C VAL A 126 -12.75 -27.08 -27.68
N ALA A 127 -12.62 -26.66 -26.43
CA ALA A 127 -12.74 -25.24 -26.07
C ALA A 127 -11.60 -24.42 -26.68
N LEU A 128 -11.80 -23.10 -26.77
CA LEU A 128 -10.76 -22.19 -27.27
C LEU A 128 -9.43 -22.42 -26.50
N PRO A 129 -8.28 -22.59 -27.19
CA PRO A 129 -7.01 -22.81 -26.52
C PRO A 129 -6.71 -21.69 -25.51
N GLY A 130 -6.45 -22.05 -24.27
CA GLY A 130 -6.25 -21.10 -23.17
C GLY A 130 -7.49 -20.83 -22.30
N CYS A 131 -8.65 -21.41 -22.64
CA CYS A 131 -9.84 -21.39 -21.78
C CYS A 131 -9.53 -22.04 -20.42
N GLN A 132 -9.58 -21.25 -19.34
CA GLN A 132 -9.27 -21.74 -17.98
C GLN A 132 -10.53 -22.15 -17.21
N HIS A 133 -11.49 -21.23 -17.09
CA HIS A 133 -12.71 -21.42 -16.30
C HIS A 133 -13.95 -21.27 -17.20
N GLY A 134 -14.11 -22.20 -18.13
CA GLY A 134 -15.24 -22.18 -19.05
C GLY A 134 -15.44 -23.49 -19.80
N ARG A 135 -16.56 -23.55 -20.52
CA ARG A 135 -16.98 -24.69 -21.32
C ARG A 135 -17.26 -24.27 -22.76
N CYS A 136 -17.24 -25.22 -23.67
CA CYS A 136 -17.63 -24.99 -25.06
C CYS A 136 -19.03 -25.54 -25.32
N ASN A 137 -19.82 -24.80 -26.09
CA ASN A 137 -21.02 -25.33 -26.75
C ASN A 137 -20.74 -25.62 -28.21
N VAL A 138 -19.89 -24.80 -28.84
CA VAL A 138 -19.34 -24.98 -30.18
C VAL A 138 -17.82 -25.09 -30.10
N SER A 139 -17.21 -25.85 -31.02
CA SER A 139 -15.75 -25.94 -31.12
C SER A 139 -15.09 -24.56 -31.17
N PHE A 140 -14.00 -24.39 -30.44
CA PHE A 140 -13.23 -23.14 -30.33
C PHE A 140 -13.97 -21.95 -29.70
N GLU A 141 -15.02 -22.23 -28.93
CA GLU A 141 -15.66 -21.24 -28.05
C GLU A 141 -15.21 -21.46 -26.59
N CYS A 142 -15.30 -20.42 -25.77
CA CYS A 142 -15.11 -20.51 -24.32
C CYS A 142 -16.23 -19.69 -23.64
N SER A 143 -17.32 -20.37 -23.28
CA SER A 143 -18.41 -19.81 -22.49
C SER A 143 -18.01 -19.87 -21.01
N CYS A 144 -17.83 -18.72 -20.37
CA CYS A 144 -17.30 -18.65 -19.01
C CYS A 144 -18.23 -19.24 -17.95
N ASP A 145 -17.60 -19.86 -16.95
CA ASP A 145 -18.28 -20.25 -15.73
C ASP A 145 -18.72 -19.02 -14.91
N PRO A 146 -19.75 -19.13 -14.06
CA PRO A 146 -20.23 -18.02 -13.26
C PRO A 146 -19.09 -17.39 -12.43
N GLY A 147 -18.95 -16.07 -12.53
CA GLY A 147 -17.90 -15.34 -11.82
C GLY A 147 -16.60 -15.15 -12.61
N TRP A 148 -16.52 -15.62 -13.85
CA TRP A 148 -15.39 -15.38 -14.75
C TRP A 148 -15.81 -14.60 -16.00
N LYS A 149 -14.88 -13.84 -16.56
CA LYS A 149 -15.07 -13.03 -17.76
C LYS A 149 -13.79 -13.01 -18.62
N GLY A 150 -13.89 -12.34 -19.77
CA GLY A 150 -12.82 -12.26 -20.75
C GLY A 150 -12.88 -13.39 -21.77
N MET A 151 -12.08 -13.29 -22.83
CA MET A 151 -12.10 -14.23 -23.97
C MET A 151 -11.68 -15.66 -23.59
N PHE A 152 -10.84 -15.78 -22.56
CA PHE A 152 -10.31 -17.06 -22.06
C PHE A 152 -10.85 -17.43 -20.68
N CYS A 153 -11.82 -16.66 -20.15
CA CYS A 153 -12.37 -16.84 -18.81
C CYS A 153 -11.30 -16.91 -17.71
N SER A 154 -10.27 -16.08 -17.87
CA SER A 154 -9.13 -15.95 -16.96
C SER A 154 -9.23 -14.74 -16.04
N GLU A 155 -10.19 -13.84 -16.28
CA GLU A 155 -10.43 -12.68 -15.42
C GLU A 155 -11.59 -12.96 -14.46
N PRO A 156 -11.39 -12.85 -13.13
CA PRO A 156 -12.49 -12.98 -12.19
C PRO A 156 -13.39 -11.74 -12.19
N ILE A 157 -14.68 -11.96 -11.91
CA ILE A 157 -15.66 -10.91 -11.68
C ILE A 157 -15.65 -10.60 -10.18
N CYS A 158 -15.23 -9.38 -9.84
CA CYS A 158 -15.14 -8.92 -8.46
C CYS A 158 -16.52 -8.80 -7.79
N ALA A 159 -16.52 -8.70 -6.46
CA ALA A 159 -17.73 -8.43 -5.69
C ALA A 159 -18.52 -7.22 -6.24
N PRO A 160 -19.86 -7.22 -6.16
CA PRO A 160 -20.66 -6.06 -6.55
C PRO A 160 -20.24 -4.84 -5.72
N ASP A 161 -20.22 -3.66 -6.35
CA ASP A 161 -19.72 -2.40 -5.80
C ASP A 161 -18.21 -2.29 -5.55
N CYS A 162 -17.41 -3.28 -5.97
CA CYS A 162 -15.95 -3.16 -5.96
C CYS A 162 -15.49 -2.27 -7.14
N LEU A 163 -15.20 -1.00 -6.88
CA LEU A 163 -14.71 -0.09 -7.93
C LEU A 163 -13.32 -0.51 -8.41
N SER A 164 -13.16 -0.74 -9.72
CA SER A 164 -11.89 -1.20 -10.31
C SER A 164 -10.72 -0.21 -10.11
N SER A 165 -11.01 1.07 -9.88
CA SER A 165 -10.03 2.11 -9.55
C SER A 165 -9.56 2.07 -8.09
N GLN A 166 -10.34 1.47 -7.18
CA GLN A 166 -10.11 1.48 -5.73
C GLN A 166 -9.82 0.08 -5.17
N GLY A 167 -10.19 -0.97 -5.90
CA GLY A 167 -9.96 -2.36 -5.54
C GLY A 167 -9.67 -3.26 -6.74
N TYR A 168 -9.33 -4.51 -6.44
CA TYR A 168 -9.11 -5.59 -7.40
C TYR A 168 -9.56 -6.91 -6.77
N CYS A 169 -9.63 -7.99 -7.55
CA CYS A 169 -9.99 -9.30 -7.05
C CYS A 169 -9.11 -10.36 -7.70
N ASP A 170 -8.59 -11.27 -6.87
CA ASP A 170 -7.83 -12.44 -7.34
C ASP A 170 -8.77 -13.64 -7.60
N LYS A 171 -9.97 -13.60 -7.00
CA LYS A 171 -10.99 -14.64 -7.08
C LYS A 171 -12.37 -14.03 -7.32
N PRO A 172 -13.29 -14.76 -7.98
CA PRO A 172 -14.65 -14.29 -8.16
C PRO A 172 -15.33 -13.95 -6.83
N GLY A 173 -16.01 -12.81 -6.77
CA GLY A 173 -16.74 -12.35 -5.58
C GLY A 173 -15.88 -11.81 -4.44
N ASP A 174 -14.56 -11.74 -4.58
CA ASP A 174 -13.67 -11.06 -3.64
C ASP A 174 -13.53 -9.56 -3.99
N CYS A 175 -13.09 -8.74 -3.04
CA CYS A 175 -12.71 -7.34 -3.26
C CYS A 175 -11.57 -6.97 -2.31
N ARG A 176 -10.37 -6.86 -2.87
CA ARG A 176 -9.15 -6.44 -2.18
C ARG A 176 -8.88 -4.97 -2.49
N CYS A 177 -8.68 -4.18 -1.45
CA CYS A 177 -8.51 -2.74 -1.60
C CYS A 177 -7.10 -2.37 -2.06
N ARG A 178 -7.02 -1.37 -2.92
CA ARG A 178 -5.76 -0.70 -3.24
C ARG A 178 -5.32 0.16 -2.06
N PHE A 179 -4.04 0.46 -2.01
CA PHE A 179 -3.45 1.30 -0.96
C PHE A 179 -4.18 2.66 -0.88
N GLY A 180 -4.62 3.04 0.31
CA GLY A 180 -5.43 4.24 0.53
C GLY A 180 -6.94 4.00 0.62
N TRP A 181 -7.41 2.77 0.41
CA TRP A 181 -8.82 2.39 0.57
C TRP A 181 -8.97 1.24 1.56
N GLN A 182 -10.09 1.21 2.26
CA GLN A 182 -10.43 0.17 3.24
C GLN A 182 -11.92 -0.16 3.27
N GLY A 183 -12.26 -1.14 4.10
CA GLY A 183 -13.60 -1.68 4.24
C GLY A 183 -13.91 -2.78 3.21
N PRO A 184 -15.04 -3.50 3.37
CA PRO A 184 -15.35 -4.68 2.56
C PRO A 184 -15.62 -4.39 1.07
N LYS A 185 -15.89 -3.13 0.73
CA LYS A 185 -16.16 -2.66 -0.65
C LYS A 185 -15.13 -1.62 -1.14
N CYS A 186 -14.08 -1.35 -0.36
CA CYS A 186 -13.03 -0.39 -0.70
C CYS A 186 -13.52 1.04 -1.01
N LYS A 187 -14.66 1.45 -0.43
CA LYS A 187 -15.23 2.80 -0.61
C LYS A 187 -14.76 3.79 0.45
N GLN A 188 -14.28 3.29 1.59
CA GLN A 188 -13.81 4.14 2.69
C GLN A 188 -12.35 4.46 2.46
N CYS A 189 -11.96 5.71 2.72
CA CYS A 189 -10.55 6.05 2.72
C CYS A 189 -9.85 5.32 3.87
N ALA A 190 -8.64 4.84 3.60
CA ALA A 190 -7.70 4.43 4.63
C ALA A 190 -6.79 5.63 4.94
N VAL A 191 -6.64 5.91 6.22
CA VAL A 191 -5.66 6.89 6.71
C VAL A 191 -4.24 6.45 6.38
N LEU A 192 -3.32 7.40 6.29
CA LEU A 192 -1.90 7.10 6.12
C LEU A 192 -1.41 6.17 7.26
N PRO A 193 -0.68 5.08 6.98
CA PRO A 193 -0.18 4.19 8.02
C PRO A 193 0.65 4.96 9.06
N GLY A 194 0.34 4.76 10.34
CA GLY A 194 0.97 5.49 11.46
C GLY A 194 0.23 6.77 11.88
N CYS A 195 -0.86 7.14 11.21
CA CYS A 195 -1.78 8.18 11.67
C CYS A 195 -2.44 7.72 12.98
N VAL A 196 -2.14 8.40 14.10
CA VAL A 196 -2.66 8.01 15.43
C VAL A 196 -3.90 8.80 15.82
N HIS A 197 -3.87 10.13 15.63
CA HIS A 197 -4.93 11.06 16.04
C HIS A 197 -5.41 11.89 14.84
N GLY A 198 -5.93 11.21 13.83
CA GLY A 198 -6.43 11.87 12.63
C GLY A 198 -7.38 11.02 11.82
N THR A 199 -8.06 11.69 10.90
CA THR A 199 -9.05 11.12 9.99
C THR A 199 -8.66 11.36 8.53
N CYS A 200 -9.32 10.70 7.60
CA CYS A 200 -9.08 10.88 6.17
C CYS A 200 -10.33 11.45 5.48
N GLN A 201 -10.11 12.30 4.49
CA GLN A 201 -11.14 12.71 3.53
C GLN A 201 -10.82 12.17 2.14
N GLY A 202 -9.53 12.19 1.76
CA GLY A 202 -8.99 11.46 0.62
C GLY A 202 -8.20 10.20 0.99
N PRO A 203 -7.85 9.35 0.01
CA PRO A 203 -6.98 8.21 0.24
C PRO A 203 -5.60 8.66 0.71
N LEU A 204 -5.04 7.99 1.72
CA LEU A 204 -3.68 8.24 2.27
C LEU A 204 -3.48 9.63 2.88
N GLU A 205 -4.56 10.28 3.27
CA GLU A 205 -4.52 11.53 4.02
C GLU A 205 -4.55 11.24 5.53
N CYS A 206 -3.86 12.06 6.33
CA CYS A 206 -3.96 12.07 7.78
C CYS A 206 -4.24 13.51 8.22
N ARG A 207 -5.53 13.84 8.30
CA ARG A 207 -6.01 15.14 8.79
C ARG A 207 -6.12 15.05 10.30
N CYS A 208 -5.29 15.84 10.99
CA CYS A 208 -5.22 15.78 12.45
C CYS A 208 -6.49 16.22 13.14
N ASP A 209 -6.81 15.49 14.21
CA ASP A 209 -7.83 15.89 15.15
C ASP A 209 -7.42 17.18 15.87
N PRO A 210 -8.38 17.97 16.38
CA PRO A 210 -8.08 19.20 17.10
C PRO A 210 -7.09 18.96 18.25
N GLY A 211 -6.03 19.77 18.30
CA GLY A 211 -4.97 19.64 19.30
C GLY A 211 -3.80 18.75 18.89
N TRP A 212 -3.81 18.16 17.70
CA TRP A 212 -2.68 17.40 17.16
C TRP A 212 -2.11 18.04 15.90
N THR A 213 -0.82 17.81 15.67
CA THR A 213 -0.08 18.32 14.52
C THR A 213 1.01 17.34 14.09
N GLY A 214 1.71 17.67 13.01
CA GLY A 214 2.65 16.78 12.33
C GLY A 214 1.99 15.95 11.22
N LEU A 215 2.83 15.32 10.39
CA LEU A 215 2.39 14.55 9.23
C LEU A 215 1.49 13.34 9.57
N LEU A 216 1.70 12.76 10.76
CA LEU A 216 0.98 11.58 11.26
C LEU A 216 0.16 11.90 12.51
N CYS A 217 -0.05 13.18 12.81
CA CYS A 217 -0.80 13.65 13.98
C CYS A 217 -0.29 13.05 15.30
N GLN A 218 1.04 12.89 15.37
CA GLN A 218 1.75 12.32 16.50
C GLN A 218 2.21 13.37 17.52
N THR A 219 2.26 14.65 17.11
CA THR A 219 2.77 15.73 17.95
C THR A 219 1.58 16.49 18.56
N PRO A 220 1.43 16.55 19.89
CA PRO A 220 0.38 17.34 20.52
C PRO A 220 0.71 18.84 20.40
N ILE A 221 -0.33 19.65 20.25
CA ILE A 221 -0.24 21.11 20.31
C ILE A 221 -0.34 21.52 21.78
N CYS A 222 0.70 22.15 22.30
CA CYS A 222 0.76 22.58 23.70
C CYS A 222 -0.22 23.73 23.97
N ALA A 223 -0.49 23.98 25.26
CA ALA A 223 -1.33 25.11 25.68
C ALA A 223 -0.87 26.43 25.05
N GLN A 224 -1.82 27.30 24.73
CA GLN A 224 -1.52 28.60 24.13
C GLN A 224 -0.63 29.42 25.08
N GLY A 225 0.48 29.94 24.57
CA GLY A 225 1.45 30.71 25.36
C GLY A 225 2.49 29.86 26.10
N CYS A 226 2.43 28.53 26.02
CA CYS A 226 3.47 27.65 26.55
C CYS A 226 4.83 27.95 25.88
N SER A 227 5.85 28.20 26.70
CA SER A 227 7.21 28.48 26.21
C SER A 227 7.73 27.35 25.32
N ARG A 228 8.26 27.68 24.14
CA ARG A 228 8.87 26.70 23.22
C ARG A 228 10.19 26.14 23.75
N ASP A 229 10.91 26.94 24.51
CA ASP A 229 12.24 26.60 25.03
C ASP A 229 12.16 25.89 26.39
N HIS A 230 11.16 26.26 27.20
CA HIS A 230 11.06 25.86 28.61
C HIS A 230 9.81 25.04 28.93
N GLY A 231 8.88 24.90 27.97
CA GLY A 231 7.69 24.07 28.08
C GLY A 231 7.73 22.85 27.15
N SER A 232 6.97 21.82 27.50
CA SER A 232 6.73 20.64 26.67
C SER A 232 5.35 20.08 26.96
N CYS A 233 4.71 19.39 26.02
CA CYS A 233 3.42 18.76 26.24
C CYS A 233 3.41 17.32 25.74
N ARG A 234 2.74 16.45 26.51
CA ARG A 234 2.47 15.05 26.11
C ARG A 234 1.03 14.87 25.63
N GLN A 235 0.15 15.77 26.04
CA GLN A 235 -1.25 15.82 25.68
C GLN A 235 -1.59 17.21 25.11
N PRO A 236 -2.57 17.30 24.21
CA PRO A 236 -3.03 18.59 23.68
C PRO A 236 -3.44 19.54 24.81
N ASN A 237 -3.18 20.83 24.63
CA ASN A 237 -3.55 21.90 25.57
C ASN A 237 -2.94 21.79 26.98
N THR A 238 -1.88 21.00 27.15
CA THR A 238 -1.11 20.95 28.40
C THR A 238 0.21 21.71 28.25
N CYS A 239 0.79 22.18 29.35
CA CYS A 239 2.12 22.76 29.36
C CYS A 239 2.87 22.23 30.59
N ARG A 240 3.93 21.45 30.36
CA ARG A 240 4.80 20.90 31.40
C ARG A 240 6.14 21.61 31.34
N CYS A 241 6.48 22.28 32.44
CA CYS A 241 7.70 23.05 32.55
C CYS A 241 8.92 22.15 32.67
N ARG A 242 10.03 22.58 32.04
CA ARG A 242 11.35 22.04 32.29
C ARG A 242 11.80 22.41 33.70
N VAL A 243 12.71 21.62 34.24
CA VAL A 243 13.27 21.84 35.57
C VAL A 243 13.83 23.26 35.68
N GLY A 244 13.47 23.97 36.75
CA GLY A 244 13.89 25.36 36.98
C GLY A 244 12.95 26.43 36.42
N TRP A 245 11.85 26.03 35.77
CA TRP A 245 10.79 26.93 35.31
C TRP A 245 9.45 26.55 35.94
N THR A 246 8.59 27.54 36.14
CA THR A 246 7.27 27.45 36.77
C THR A 246 6.25 28.36 36.09
N GLY A 247 5.03 28.36 36.60
CA GLY A 247 3.89 29.10 36.07
C GLY A 247 3.13 28.34 34.96
N PRO A 248 1.97 28.85 34.54
CA PRO A 248 1.09 28.16 33.58
C PRO A 248 1.72 28.03 32.18
N ASN A 249 2.63 28.95 31.83
CA ASN A 249 3.28 29.04 30.52
C ASN A 249 4.78 28.69 30.55
N CYS A 250 5.31 28.32 31.72
CA CYS A 250 6.74 28.01 31.91
C CYS A 250 7.67 29.17 31.53
N THR A 251 7.24 30.40 31.81
CA THR A 251 7.98 31.64 31.55
C THR A 251 8.62 32.20 32.81
N GLU A 252 8.23 31.71 33.99
CA GLU A 252 8.76 32.15 35.28
C GLU A 252 9.88 31.21 35.69
N CYS A 253 11.02 31.76 36.09
CA CYS A 253 12.12 30.96 36.65
C CYS A 253 11.82 30.62 38.12
N VAL A 254 12.37 29.50 38.57
CA VAL A 254 12.38 29.14 39.98
C VAL A 254 13.67 29.69 40.58
N PRO A 255 13.62 30.58 41.59
CA PRO A 255 14.82 31.08 42.26
C PRO A 255 15.49 29.98 43.08
N TYR A 256 16.73 30.23 43.51
CA TYR A 256 17.45 29.27 44.36
C TYR A 256 16.63 28.95 45.64
N PRO A 257 16.55 27.68 46.09
CA PRO A 257 15.80 27.34 47.29
C PRO A 257 16.30 28.11 48.51
N GLY A 258 15.43 28.86 49.18
CA GLY A 258 15.79 29.71 50.32
C GLY A 258 16.07 31.17 49.97
N CYS A 259 15.97 31.56 48.69
CA CYS A 259 15.99 32.96 48.27
C CYS A 259 14.77 33.71 48.85
N VAL A 260 14.99 34.64 49.78
CA VAL A 260 13.90 35.34 50.49
C VAL A 260 13.56 36.66 49.80
N HIS A 261 14.56 37.54 49.64
CA HIS A 261 14.40 38.89 49.07
C HIS A 261 15.18 39.04 47.77
N GLY A 262 14.90 38.16 46.82
CA GLY A 262 15.58 38.17 45.52
C GLY A 262 14.71 37.61 44.40
N SER A 263 15.09 37.97 43.17
CA SER A 263 14.45 37.52 41.94
C SER A 263 15.41 36.70 41.08
N CYS A 264 14.90 35.93 40.13
CA CYS A 264 15.71 35.17 39.19
C CYS A 264 15.55 35.72 37.77
N LYS A 265 16.58 35.54 36.93
CA LYS A 265 16.47 35.73 35.47
C LYS A 265 16.73 34.40 34.76
N ARG A 266 17.70 33.63 35.25
CA ARG A 266 17.87 32.22 34.91
C ARG A 266 17.43 31.35 36.09
N PRO A 267 17.09 30.07 35.84
CA PRO A 267 16.77 29.15 36.92
C PRO A 267 17.87 29.07 37.97
N TRP A 268 17.45 28.97 39.23
CA TRP A 268 18.32 28.79 40.40
C TRP A 268 19.26 29.96 40.70
N GLU A 269 18.99 31.13 40.14
CA GLU A 269 19.64 32.37 40.57
C GLU A 269 18.85 33.02 41.71
N CYS A 270 19.55 33.73 42.60
CA CYS A 270 18.96 34.62 43.59
C CYS A 270 19.62 35.99 43.46
N ARG A 271 18.97 36.90 42.74
CA ARG A 271 19.44 38.28 42.56
C ARG A 271 18.75 39.15 43.59
N CYS A 272 19.51 39.60 44.58
CA CYS A 272 18.96 40.36 45.70
C CYS A 272 18.32 41.67 45.25
N GLU A 273 17.20 41.99 45.89
CA GLU A 273 16.59 43.29 45.82
C GLU A 273 17.48 44.33 46.53
N SER A 274 17.31 45.60 46.19
CA SER A 274 18.11 46.68 46.79
C SER A 274 17.96 46.70 48.31
N GLY A 275 19.09 46.72 49.03
CA GLY A 275 19.12 46.69 50.50
C GLY A 275 19.23 45.29 51.10
N TRP A 276 19.29 44.24 50.29
CA TRP A 276 19.52 42.86 50.72
C TRP A 276 20.81 42.30 50.11
N ALA A 277 21.46 41.41 50.84
CA ALA A 277 22.70 40.74 50.43
C ALA A 277 22.80 39.32 51.01
N GLY A 278 23.91 38.66 50.71
CA GLY A 278 24.15 37.23 50.96
C GLY A 278 23.63 36.35 49.82
N ASP A 279 24.10 35.10 49.77
CA ASP A 279 23.78 34.15 48.69
C ASP A 279 22.27 33.85 48.56
N LEU A 280 21.53 34.00 49.66
CA LEU A 280 20.08 33.76 49.75
C LEU A 280 19.27 35.06 49.91
N CYS A 281 19.92 36.23 49.82
CA CYS A 281 19.30 37.54 50.03
C CYS A 281 18.53 37.62 51.35
N ASN A 282 19.11 37.05 52.39
CA ASN A 282 18.56 36.97 53.75
C ASN A 282 19.24 37.95 54.72
N GLU A 283 20.30 38.64 54.29
CA GLU A 283 20.99 39.65 55.09
C GLU A 283 20.54 41.05 54.68
N LYS A 284 20.09 41.86 55.65
CA LYS A 284 19.67 43.24 55.40
C LYS A 284 20.87 44.19 55.56
N LEU A 285 21.11 45.02 54.56
CA LEU A 285 22.24 45.95 54.49
C LEU A 285 21.98 47.27 55.25
N THR A 286 21.82 47.23 56.58
CA THR A 286 21.47 48.41 57.40
C THR A 286 22.65 49.18 57.99
N TYR A 287 23.88 48.70 57.83
CA TYR A 287 25.02 49.20 58.59
C TYR A 287 25.27 50.71 58.46
N CYS A 288 25.20 51.27 57.24
CA CYS A 288 25.35 52.72 57.03
C CYS A 288 24.16 53.55 57.54
N GLU A 289 22.96 52.96 57.62
CA GLU A 289 21.78 53.63 58.17
C GLU A 289 21.86 53.71 59.69
N GLU A 290 22.47 52.71 60.33
CA GLU A 290 22.69 52.65 61.78
C GLU A 290 23.93 53.46 62.22
N HIS A 291 24.91 53.66 61.32
CA HIS A 291 26.19 54.32 61.63
C HIS A 291 26.51 55.50 60.69
N LEU A 292 25.73 56.58 60.79
CA LEU A 292 25.81 57.77 59.92
C LEU A 292 27.18 58.50 59.94
N ASP A 293 27.90 58.49 61.07
CA ASP A 293 29.17 59.22 61.24
C ASP A 293 30.43 58.40 60.88
N ILE A 294 30.27 57.21 60.29
CA ILE A 294 31.39 56.30 60.06
C ILE A 294 32.30 56.73 58.91
N CYS A 295 31.72 57.30 57.85
CA CYS A 295 32.45 57.83 56.71
C CYS A 295 32.67 59.34 56.90
N ARG A 296 33.90 59.74 57.20
CA ARG A 296 34.23 61.15 57.48
C ARG A 296 34.44 61.95 56.20
N ASN A 297 34.47 63.28 56.33
CA ASN A 297 34.79 64.22 55.24
C ASN A 297 33.85 64.16 54.03
N ASN A 298 32.53 64.05 54.26
CA ASN A 298 31.50 64.03 53.20
C ASN A 298 31.68 62.85 52.21
N ALA A 299 32.10 61.70 52.71
CA ALA A 299 32.24 60.46 51.96
C ALA A 299 30.92 59.67 51.89
N THR A 300 30.70 58.94 50.79
CA THR A 300 29.48 58.13 50.61
C THR A 300 29.67 56.77 51.29
N CYS A 301 28.78 56.42 52.22
CA CYS A 301 28.75 55.11 52.87
C CYS A 301 27.96 54.10 52.05
N ILE A 302 28.51 52.91 51.84
CA ILE A 302 27.83 51.77 51.23
C ILE A 302 27.85 50.60 52.22
N SER A 303 26.67 50.14 52.64
CA SER A 303 26.52 48.94 53.47
C SER A 303 26.93 47.72 52.66
N MET A 304 27.72 46.82 53.25
CA MET A 304 28.16 45.55 52.66
C MET A 304 27.76 44.39 53.59
N THR A 305 27.95 43.15 53.13
CA THR A 305 27.76 41.96 53.98
C THR A 305 28.77 41.94 55.11
N HIS A 306 28.49 41.17 56.15
CA HIS A 306 29.42 41.00 57.27
C HIS A 306 30.76 40.36 56.82
N GLU A 307 30.71 39.45 55.84
CA GLU A 307 31.91 38.81 55.29
C GLU A 307 32.80 39.80 54.52
N ASP A 308 32.21 40.78 53.84
CA ASP A 308 32.94 41.84 53.13
C ASP A 308 33.36 43.01 54.04
N GLY A 309 33.06 42.92 55.34
CA GLY A 309 33.45 43.89 56.36
C GLY A 309 32.43 45.01 56.60
N ASP A 310 31.13 44.72 56.53
CA ASP A 310 29.96 45.53 56.94
C ASP A 310 29.71 46.83 56.17
N TYR A 311 30.76 47.57 55.81
CA TYR A 311 30.65 48.85 55.11
C TYR A 311 31.90 49.22 54.31
N ARG A 312 31.69 50.05 53.30
CA ARG A 312 32.72 50.70 52.49
C ARG A 312 32.43 52.19 52.38
N CYS A 313 33.42 53.02 52.68
CA CYS A 313 33.34 54.45 52.40
C CYS A 313 33.98 54.76 51.04
N ILE A 314 33.24 55.45 50.17
CA ILE A 314 33.78 56.06 48.95
C ILE A 314 34.29 57.46 49.33
N CYS A 315 35.61 57.60 49.40
CA CYS A 315 36.24 58.85 49.81
C CYS A 315 36.25 59.88 48.67
N PRO A 316 35.99 61.16 48.97
CA PRO A 316 36.18 62.24 48.01
C PRO A 316 37.67 62.47 47.72
N LEU A 317 37.96 63.17 46.63
CA LEU A 317 39.33 63.44 46.19
C LEU A 317 40.18 64.09 47.30
N GLY A 318 41.38 63.57 47.51
CA GLY A 318 42.28 64.03 48.57
C GLY A 318 41.99 63.42 49.95
N TYR A 319 41.18 62.37 50.04
CA TYR A 319 40.95 61.60 51.26
C TYR A 319 41.11 60.09 51.02
N MET A 320 41.67 59.38 52.00
CA MET A 320 41.84 57.93 51.97
C MET A 320 41.68 57.29 53.36
N GLY A 321 41.72 55.96 53.39
CA GLY A 321 41.49 55.15 54.59
C GLY A 321 40.05 54.60 54.65
N ARG A 322 39.82 53.59 55.49
CA ARG A 322 38.53 52.87 55.58
C ARG A 322 37.35 53.78 55.95
N GLN A 323 37.63 54.87 56.67
CA GLN A 323 36.64 55.87 57.10
C GLN A 323 36.90 57.25 56.45
N CYS A 324 37.75 57.32 55.42
CA CYS A 324 38.14 58.56 54.75
C CYS A 324 38.74 59.62 55.69
N GLN A 325 39.38 59.19 56.77
CA GLN A 325 39.90 60.05 57.82
C GLN A 325 41.27 60.67 57.49
N ILE A 326 41.98 60.13 56.50
CA ILE A 326 43.35 60.56 56.15
C ILE A 326 43.27 61.55 54.99
N LYS A 327 43.71 62.79 55.20
CA LYS A 327 43.80 63.81 54.15
C LYS A 327 45.10 63.63 53.36
N THR A 328 45.01 63.50 52.04
CA THR A 328 46.15 63.38 51.13
C THR A 328 46.29 64.61 50.27
N MET A 329 47.53 65.04 50.08
CA MET A 329 47.85 66.16 49.18
C MET A 329 48.10 65.72 47.74
N ILE A 330 47.83 64.44 47.43
CA ILE A 330 47.99 63.85 46.10
C ILE A 330 46.59 63.61 45.53
N PRO A 331 46.21 64.24 44.40
CA PRO A 331 44.97 63.92 43.70
C PRO A 331 45.08 62.51 43.09
N SER A 332 44.06 61.68 43.31
CA SER A 332 44.02 60.23 43.01
C SER A 332 44.02 59.86 41.52
N MET A 333 44.56 60.69 40.62
CA MET A 333 44.59 60.41 39.18
C MET A 333 45.67 59.42 38.73
N GLU A 334 46.57 58.95 39.60
CA GLU A 334 47.68 58.06 39.21
C GLU A 334 47.57 56.59 39.69
N LEU A 335 46.40 56.13 40.15
CA LEU A 335 46.19 54.71 40.53
C LEU A 335 45.06 54.01 39.77
N VAL A 336 44.71 54.50 38.58
CA VAL A 336 43.96 53.70 37.61
C VAL A 336 44.98 52.81 36.88
N PRO A 337 44.98 51.48 37.05
CA PRO A 337 45.76 50.64 36.16
C PRO A 337 45.30 50.90 34.72
N PRO A 338 46.21 51.01 33.74
CA PRO A 338 45.79 51.09 32.35
C PRO A 338 44.87 49.90 32.06
N MET A 339 43.70 50.17 31.46
CA MET A 339 42.87 49.11 30.91
C MET A 339 43.78 48.23 30.03
N PRO A 340 43.76 46.90 30.16
CA PRO A 340 44.44 46.06 29.19
C PRO A 340 43.81 46.33 27.82
N ASP A 341 44.63 46.86 26.91
CA ASP A 341 44.32 46.94 25.49
C ASP A 341 44.20 45.50 24.96
N VAL A 342 42.97 45.03 24.81
CA VAL A 342 42.71 43.77 24.10
C VAL A 342 42.52 44.11 22.63
N THR A 343 43.61 44.51 21.99
CA THR A 343 43.83 44.28 20.57
C THR A 343 44.64 42.99 20.46
N MET A 344 43.95 41.86 20.60
CA MET A 344 44.50 40.62 20.06
C MET A 344 44.40 40.68 18.53
N GLU A 345 45.55 40.69 17.89
CA GLU A 345 45.70 40.02 16.60
C GLU A 345 45.21 38.57 16.75
N LEU A 346 44.22 38.20 15.96
CA LEU A 346 44.11 36.84 15.47
C LEU A 346 44.08 36.91 13.95
N SER A 347 45.20 36.48 13.39
CA SER A 347 45.30 36.00 12.02
C SER A 347 44.28 34.89 11.79
N GLN A 348 43.52 34.99 10.69
CA GLN A 348 43.36 33.90 9.72
C GLN A 348 42.64 34.37 8.46
N ASP A 349 43.37 34.22 7.36
CA ASP A 349 43.00 33.99 5.96
C ASP A 349 41.50 33.97 5.60
N VAL A 350 41.06 34.90 4.74
CA VAL A 350 40.21 34.59 3.57
C VAL A 350 40.59 35.54 2.42
N GLN A 351 40.64 34.97 1.21
CA GLN A 351 41.08 35.51 -0.07
C GLN A 351 40.47 36.86 -0.52
N GLY A 352 41.32 37.74 -1.05
CA GLY A 352 41.44 37.97 -2.51
C GLY A 352 40.34 38.73 -3.28
N LEU A 353 40.78 39.89 -3.81
CA LEU A 353 40.29 40.69 -4.97
C LEU A 353 38.92 41.38 -4.81
N GLY A 354 38.71 42.67 -5.11
CA GLY A 354 39.47 43.63 -5.91
C GLY A 354 38.50 44.33 -6.88
N ASP A 355 38.34 45.66 -6.72
CA ASP A 355 37.79 46.67 -7.67
C ASP A 355 36.30 46.60 -8.09
N LYS A 356 35.52 47.68 -8.33
CA LYS A 356 35.46 49.16 -8.15
C LYS A 356 34.09 49.60 -8.80
N PRO A 357 33.73 50.90 -8.98
CA PRO A 357 33.05 51.87 -8.09
C PRO A 357 31.60 52.30 -8.46
N SER A 358 31.00 53.13 -7.57
CA SER A 358 30.16 54.36 -7.78
C SER A 358 28.82 54.32 -8.54
N ILE A 359 27.76 55.13 -8.32
CA ILE A 359 27.21 56.09 -7.32
C ILE A 359 25.82 56.51 -7.93
N GLU A 360 24.81 56.85 -7.10
CA GLU A 360 23.54 57.62 -7.40
C GLU A 360 22.54 57.05 -8.44
N GLU A 361 21.21 57.26 -8.45
CA GLU A 361 20.20 57.92 -7.61
C GLU A 361 18.78 57.43 -8.06
N ILE A 362 17.86 57.35 -7.09
CA ILE A 362 16.44 57.81 -7.09
C ILE A 362 15.40 57.39 -8.17
N SER A 363 14.30 56.82 -7.64
CA SER A 363 12.86 56.96 -7.97
C SER A 363 12.12 56.07 -8.99
N ASN A 364 11.05 55.49 -8.45
CA ASN A 364 9.64 55.40 -8.92
C ASN A 364 9.19 54.44 -10.05
N GLU A 365 8.18 53.65 -9.65
CA GLU A 365 6.96 53.18 -10.34
C GLU A 365 6.93 53.09 -11.88
N ASP A 366 6.64 51.89 -12.42
CA ASP A 366 5.39 51.54 -13.10
C ASP A 366 5.52 50.32 -14.05
N ASN A 367 4.65 49.33 -13.83
CA ASN A 367 3.81 48.61 -14.81
C ASN A 367 4.32 48.24 -16.24
N LYS A 368 4.16 46.93 -16.56
CA LYS A 368 3.31 46.39 -17.66
C LYS A 368 3.93 45.91 -19.02
N TYR A 369 3.68 44.61 -19.28
CA TYR A 369 3.56 43.80 -20.54
C TYR A 369 4.61 43.87 -21.69
N GLY A 370 5.01 42.67 -22.18
CA GLY A 370 5.10 42.41 -23.63
C GLY A 370 6.25 41.54 -24.19
N ALA A 371 5.93 40.27 -24.50
CA ALA A 371 6.32 39.47 -25.70
C ALA A 371 7.79 39.28 -26.20
N LYS A 372 8.35 38.06 -25.99
CA LYS A 372 8.83 36.97 -26.92
C LYS A 372 9.69 37.28 -28.21
N PRO A 373 10.38 36.28 -28.85
CA PRO A 373 11.64 35.51 -28.62
C PRO A 373 12.62 35.65 -29.85
N PRO A 374 13.44 34.67 -30.36
CA PRO A 374 14.06 33.41 -29.88
C PRO A 374 15.59 33.25 -30.18
N LYS A 375 16.22 32.14 -29.74
CA LYS A 375 17.17 31.25 -30.48
C LYS A 375 17.83 30.20 -29.53
N GLU A 376 17.51 28.91 -29.72
CA GLU A 376 18.38 27.81 -30.24
C GLU A 376 19.57 27.48 -29.32
N GLU A 377 19.51 26.43 -28.50
CA GLU A 377 19.70 24.98 -28.80
C GLU A 377 21.16 24.53 -28.61
N GLN A 378 21.38 23.68 -27.62
CA GLN A 378 22.24 22.50 -27.73
C GLN A 378 22.10 21.57 -26.51
N THR A 379 21.85 20.31 -26.85
CA THR A 379 21.65 19.13 -26.01
C THR A 379 22.98 18.48 -25.64
N ALA A 380 23.07 17.89 -24.43
CA ALA A 380 24.07 16.88 -24.12
C ALA A 380 23.49 15.85 -23.13
N GLU A 381 23.53 14.58 -23.53
CA GLU A 381 23.12 13.38 -22.80
C GLU A 381 24.18 12.90 -21.78
N PRO A 382 23.81 11.98 -20.85
CA PRO A 382 24.58 11.71 -19.63
C PRO A 382 25.61 10.58 -19.78
N LEU A 383 26.71 10.69 -19.02
CA LEU A 383 27.75 9.66 -18.90
C LEU A 383 27.34 8.55 -17.92
N GLY A 384 27.68 7.32 -18.27
CA GLY A 384 27.30 6.05 -17.65
C GLY A 384 28.03 5.67 -16.34
N PRO A 385 27.91 4.40 -15.90
CA PRO A 385 28.00 4.01 -14.50
C PRO A 385 29.42 3.78 -13.98
N ILE A 386 29.59 4.06 -12.68
CA ILE A 386 30.82 3.90 -11.90
C ILE A 386 31.04 2.42 -11.56
N VAL A 387 32.20 1.89 -11.92
CA VAL A 387 32.69 0.55 -11.55
C VAL A 387 33.59 0.69 -10.33
N ILE A 388 33.28 -0.05 -9.26
CA ILE A 388 34.10 -0.18 -8.05
C ILE A 388 35.06 -1.36 -8.27
N THR A 389 36.36 -1.13 -8.09
CA THR A 389 37.38 -2.18 -8.02
C THR A 389 38.04 -2.14 -6.64
N ASP A 390 37.91 -3.22 -5.87
CA ASP A 390 38.76 -3.51 -4.71
C ASP A 390 40.08 -4.18 -5.15
N PRO A 391 41.20 -3.95 -4.44
CA PRO A 391 42.39 -4.77 -4.55
C PRO A 391 42.47 -5.87 -3.46
N SER A 392 42.66 -7.10 -3.94
CA SER A 392 43.37 -8.24 -3.32
C SER A 392 44.73 -7.83 -2.72
N THR A 393 45.39 -8.44 -1.72
CA THR A 393 45.37 -9.75 -1.00
C THR A 393 46.48 -9.65 0.06
N THR A 394 46.39 -10.20 1.27
CA THR A 394 47.01 -11.47 1.75
C THR A 394 46.84 -11.46 3.28
N SER A 395 46.31 -12.46 3.98
CA SER A 395 46.98 -13.73 4.27
C SER A 395 46.04 -14.66 5.07
N THR A 396 45.75 -15.84 4.50
CA THR A 396 45.81 -17.17 5.13
C THR A 396 45.46 -17.33 6.63
N VAL A 397 44.38 -18.06 6.94
CA VAL A 397 44.37 -19.40 7.57
C VAL A 397 42.90 -19.83 7.80
N ASP A 398 42.49 -20.95 7.20
CA ASP A 398 41.24 -21.72 7.41
C ASP A 398 41.39 -22.71 8.60
N PRO A 399 40.38 -23.54 8.97
CA PRO A 399 38.95 -23.28 9.19
C PRO A 399 38.43 -23.97 10.49
N ALA A 400 37.23 -23.63 10.98
CA ALA A 400 36.31 -24.62 11.60
C ALA A 400 34.94 -24.02 12.01
N ALA A 401 33.90 -24.58 11.39
CA ALA A 401 32.72 -25.15 12.05
C ALA A 401 31.74 -24.26 12.86
N THR A 402 30.53 -24.17 12.28
CA THR A 402 29.23 -24.51 12.89
C THR A 402 28.45 -23.44 13.66
N ALA A 403 27.41 -22.96 12.98
CA ALA A 403 26.02 -22.75 13.41
C ALA A 403 25.73 -22.50 14.91
N GLY A 404 25.43 -21.25 15.24
CA GLY A 404 24.73 -20.84 16.46
C GLY A 404 23.34 -20.29 16.12
N LYS A 405 22.31 -21.04 16.52
CA LYS A 405 20.88 -20.79 16.33
C LYS A 405 20.35 -19.94 17.50
N TRP A 406 19.43 -19.02 17.21
CA TRP A 406 18.69 -18.21 18.19
C TRP A 406 17.78 -19.10 19.07
N PRO A 407 17.64 -18.83 20.38
CA PRO A 407 16.68 -19.53 21.23
C PRO A 407 15.27 -18.96 21.06
N ILE A 408 14.30 -19.86 20.91
CA ILE A 408 12.87 -19.61 21.02
C ILE A 408 12.46 -20.22 22.37
N GLU A 409 11.86 -19.43 23.24
CA GLU A 409 11.18 -19.91 24.44
C GLU A 409 9.75 -20.35 24.07
N GLU A 410 9.35 -21.53 24.52
CA GLU A 410 7.96 -21.97 24.62
C GLU A 410 7.64 -22.40 26.06
N PRO A 411 6.38 -22.25 26.50
CA PRO A 411 5.98 -22.44 27.89
C PRO A 411 5.64 -23.91 28.18
N THR A 412 6.14 -24.45 29.29
CA THR A 412 5.71 -25.76 29.81
C THR A 412 4.57 -25.61 30.79
N THR A 413 3.49 -26.32 30.49
CA THR A 413 2.30 -26.57 31.28
C THR A 413 2.55 -27.50 32.48
N GLU A 414 1.70 -27.34 33.48
CA GLU A 414 1.54 -28.09 34.74
C GLU A 414 1.38 -29.62 34.57
N ARG A 415 2.02 -30.42 35.44
CA ARG A 415 1.37 -31.25 36.47
C ARG A 415 2.32 -32.18 37.24
N ASP A 416 2.05 -32.23 38.55
CA ASP A 416 2.06 -33.36 39.49
C ASP A 416 3.30 -34.27 39.55
N ASP A 417 4.03 -34.27 40.67
CA ASP A 417 3.73 -35.10 41.86
C ASP A 417 4.91 -35.13 42.86
N GLU A 418 4.58 -35.44 44.13
CA GLU A 418 5.42 -36.01 45.20
C GLU A 418 6.34 -35.11 46.07
N ASN A 419 5.76 -34.70 47.21
CA ASN A 419 6.19 -35.02 48.59
C ASN A 419 7.60 -35.61 48.81
N GLU A 420 8.45 -34.93 49.60
CA GLU A 420 9.11 -35.51 50.80
C GLU A 420 9.90 -34.45 51.60
N THR A 421 9.63 -34.45 52.91
CA THR A 421 10.40 -33.94 54.08
C THR A 421 10.53 -32.44 54.36
#